data_AF-A0A374VNS4-F1
#
_entry.id   AF-A0A374VNS4-F1
#
_cell.length_a   1.000
_cell.length_b   1.000
_cell.length_c   1.000
_cell.angle_alpha   90.00
_cell.angle_beta   90.00
_cell.angle_gamma   90.00
#
_symmetry.space_group_name_H-M   'P 1'
#
loop_
_entity.id
_entity.type
_entity.pdbx_description
1 polymer ?
#
loop_
_entity_poly.entity_id
_entity_poly.type
_entity_poly.pdbx_seq_one_letter_code
_entity_poly.pdbx_strand_id
1 'polypeptide(L)'
;DRYEGYPHFYYKTELELSLAETGKKLTAFVYIMHEERKLGIPTSAYIRTCVNGYRQFGFDLKHLRKAMDISEREVYHHENG
;
A
#
# COMPACT_ATOMS: atom_id res chain seq x y z
N ASP A 1 -0.02 -2.21 16.05
CA ASP A 1 -0.52 -0.93 16.61
C ASP A 1 0.55 0.12 16.81
N ARG A 2 1.52 -0.02 17.74
CA ARG A 2 2.53 1.03 18.00
C ARG A 2 3.46 1.32 16.81
N TYR A 3 3.85 0.29 16.06
CA TYR A 3 4.70 0.44 14.86
C TYR A 3 4.03 1.28 13.77
N GLU A 4 2.73 1.08 13.57
CA GLU A 4 1.90 1.80 12.60
C GLU A 4 1.44 3.17 13.12
N GLY A 5 1.83 3.56 14.35
CA GLY A 5 1.38 4.79 14.99
C GLY A 5 -0.15 4.91 15.08
N TYR A 6 -0.85 3.78 15.21
CA TYR A 6 -2.31 3.76 15.32
C TYR A 6 -2.79 4.56 16.55
N PRO A 7 -3.89 5.33 16.44
CA PRO A 7 -4.69 5.58 15.22
C PRO A 7 -4.22 6.80 14.41
N HIS A 8 -3.17 7.49 14.85
CA HIS A 8 -2.80 8.79 14.30
C HIS A 8 -2.19 8.69 12.90
N PHE A 9 -1.32 7.72 12.64
CA PHE A 9 -0.69 7.60 11.31
C PHE A 9 -1.48 6.70 10.37
N TYR A 10 -2.02 5.60 10.88
CA TYR A 10 -2.84 4.65 10.12
C TYR A 10 -4.05 4.27 10.95
N TYR A 11 -5.20 4.10 10.30
CA TYR A 11 -6.36 3.47 10.92
C TYR A 11 -6.37 1.96 10.61
N LYS A 12 -7.03 1.18 11.46
CA LYS A 12 -7.14 -0.27 11.34
C LYS A 12 -8.55 -0.63 10.88
N THR A 13 -8.67 -1.49 9.89
CA THR A 13 -9.97 -2.01 9.42
C THR A 13 -9.88 -3.49 9.09
N GLU A 14 -11.02 -4.18 9.01
CA GLU A 14 -11.13 -5.58 8.64
C GLU A 14 -11.64 -5.73 7.21
N LEU A 15 -11.13 -6.74 6.50
CA LEU A 15 -11.46 -7.08 5.13
C LEU A 15 -11.72 -8.59 5.05
N GLU A 16 -12.78 -8.97 4.33
CA GLU A 16 -12.97 -10.35 3.93
C GLU A 16 -12.17 -10.64 2.66
N LEU A 17 -11.27 -11.61 2.73
CA LEU A 17 -10.41 -12.04 1.63
C LEU A 17 -10.68 -13.50 1.29
N SER A 18 -10.74 -13.81 0.00
CA SER A 18 -10.76 -15.18 -0.48
C SER A 18 -9.35 -15.64 -0.82
N LEU A 19 -8.91 -16.74 -0.21
CA LEU A 19 -7.64 -17.37 -0.57
C LEU A 19 -7.71 -17.94 -1.98
N ALA A 20 -6.74 -17.58 -2.83
CA ALA A 20 -6.72 -18.01 -4.22
C ALA A 20 -6.57 -19.53 -4.36
N GLU A 21 -5.84 -20.21 -3.47
CA GLU A 21 -5.61 -21.66 -3.62
C GLU A 21 -6.79 -22.51 -3.14
N THR A 22 -7.54 -22.03 -2.15
CA THR A 22 -8.57 -22.84 -1.47
C THR A 22 -9.99 -22.30 -1.60
N GLY A 23 -10.16 -21.05 -2.07
CA GLY A 23 -11.43 -20.34 -2.09
C GLY A 23 -11.97 -19.97 -0.69
N LYS A 24 -11.27 -20.34 0.39
CA LYS A 24 -11.71 -20.07 1.76
C LYS A 24 -11.75 -18.56 2.01
N LYS A 25 -12.87 -18.10 2.55
CA LYS A 25 -13.02 -16.72 3.04
C LYS A 25 -12.38 -16.59 4.42
N LEU A 26 -11.58 -15.55 4.59
CA LEU A 26 -10.91 -15.21 5.84
C LEU A 26 -11.11 -13.73 6.12
N THR A 27 -11.36 -13.38 7.37
CA THR A 27 -11.30 -12.00 7.83
C THR A 27 -9.86 -11.66 8.19
N ALA A 28 -9.29 -10.67 7.52
CA ALA A 28 -7.96 -10.13 7.80
C ALA A 28 -8.10 -8.68 8.22
N PHE A 29 -7.23 -8.22 9.13
CA PHE A 29 -7.13 -6.79 9.42
C PHE A 29 -5.99 -6.17 8.61
N VAL A 30 -6.18 -4.91 8.21
CA VAL A 30 -5.18 -4.11 7.50
C VAL A 30 -5.05 -2.74 8.16
N TYR A 31 -3.90 -2.10 7.95
CA TYR A 31 -3.68 -0.71 8.31
C TYR A 31 -3.70 0.14 7.03
N ILE A 32 -4.50 1.20 7.05
CA ILE A 32 -4.65 2.12 5.92
C ILE A 32 -4.20 3.50 6.37
N MET A 33 -3.34 4.12 5.56
CA MET A 33 -2.93 5.50 5.80
C MET A 33 -4.15 6.39 5.58
N HIS A 34 -4.38 7.34 6.47
CA HIS A 34 -5.44 8.34 6.34
C HIS A 34 -5.45 8.98 4.94
N GLU A 35 -6.59 8.84 4.24
CA GLU A 35 -6.72 9.11 2.80
C GLU A 35 -6.71 10.62 2.49
N GLU A 36 -6.98 11.47 3.48
CA GLU A 36 -6.84 12.92 3.37
C GLU A 36 -5.39 13.39 3.26
N ARG A 37 -4.41 12.49 3.48
CA ARG A 37 -3.00 12.82 3.33
C ARG A 37 -2.59 12.86 1.86
N LYS A 38 -1.86 13.92 1.51
CA LYS A 38 -1.24 14.05 0.20
C LYS A 38 -0.30 12.88 -0.07
N LEU A 39 -0.38 12.34 -1.29
CA LEU A 39 0.59 11.36 -1.75
C LEU A 39 1.96 12.03 -1.91
N GLY A 40 3.00 11.30 -1.56
CA GLY A 40 4.39 11.69 -1.79
C GLY A 40 5.13 10.62 -2.60
N ILE A 41 6.33 10.96 -3.08
CA ILE A 41 7.19 9.99 -3.76
C ILE A 41 7.81 9.05 -2.72
N PRO A 42 7.57 7.73 -2.81
CA PRO A 42 8.21 6.79 -1.90
C PRO A 42 9.72 6.74 -2.15
N THR A 43 10.49 6.52 -1.08
CA THR A 43 11.95 6.39 -1.23
C THR A 43 12.31 5.14 -2.03
N SER A 44 13.46 5.18 -2.71
CA SER A 44 13.94 4.01 -3.47
C SER A 44 14.14 2.78 -2.58
N ALA A 45 14.55 2.97 -1.32
CA ALA A 45 14.67 1.89 -0.34
C ALA A 45 13.32 1.25 -0.02
N TYR A 46 12.27 2.06 0.18
CA TYR A 46 10.92 1.58 0.43
C TYR A 46 10.40 0.73 -0.75
N ILE A 47 10.54 1.24 -1.98
CA ILE A 47 10.11 0.51 -3.18
C ILE A 47 10.88 -0.81 -3.35
N ARG A 48 12.20 -0.85 -3.09
CA ARG A 48 12.97 -2.10 -3.16
C ARG A 48 12.44 -3.15 -2.18
N THR A 49 12.07 -2.75 -0.97
CA THR A 49 11.46 -3.65 0.01
C THR A 49 10.12 -4.21 -0.51
N CYS A 50 9.25 -3.36 -1.05
CA CYS A 50 7.99 -3.80 -1.65
C CYS A 50 8.21 -4.77 -2.83
N VAL A 51 9.16 -4.47 -3.72
CA VAL A 51 9.50 -5.36 -4.86
C VAL A 51 9.96 -6.72 -4.37
N ASN A 52 10.83 -6.76 -3.35
CA ASN A 52 11.33 -8.01 -2.78
C ASN A 52 10.18 -8.85 -2.19
N GLY A 53 9.27 -8.22 -1.44
CA GLY A 53 8.08 -8.89 -0.92
C GLY A 53 7.21 -9.45 -2.04
N TYR A 54 6.85 -8.64 -3.05
CA TYR A 54 6.04 -9.09 -4.17
C TYR A 54 6.66 -10.30 -4.87
N ARG A 55 7.97 -10.29 -5.13
CA ARG A 55 8.67 -11.42 -5.76
C ARG A 55 8.66 -12.68 -4.89
N GLN A 56 8.90 -12.53 -3.59
CA GLN A 56 8.93 -13.66 -2.65
C GLN A 56 7.56 -14.37 -2.57
N PHE A 57 6.46 -13.63 -2.69
CA PHE A 57 5.10 -14.16 -2.64
C PHE A 57 4.47 -14.39 -4.04
N GLY A 58 5.22 -14.18 -5.13
CA GLY A 58 4.73 -14.39 -6.49
C GLY A 58 3.68 -13.39 -6.97
N PHE A 59 3.60 -12.20 -6.37
CA PHE A 59 2.65 -11.16 -6.74
C PHE A 59 3.05 -10.36 -7.98
N ASP A 60 2.05 -9.92 -8.73
CA ASP A 60 2.21 -9.13 -9.95
C ASP A 60 2.64 -7.69 -9.62
N LEU A 61 3.84 -7.32 -10.09
CA LEU A 61 4.44 -6.00 -9.91
C LEU A 61 3.67 -4.87 -10.61
N LYS A 62 2.69 -5.15 -11.49
CA LYS A 62 1.88 -4.10 -12.14
C LYS A 62 1.18 -3.19 -11.14
N HIS A 63 0.76 -3.72 -9.99
CA HIS A 63 0.06 -2.93 -8.97
C HIS A 63 1.03 -1.97 -8.29
N LEU A 64 2.25 -2.42 -8.00
CA LEU A 64 3.29 -1.58 -7.41
C LEU A 64 3.76 -0.49 -8.40
N ARG A 65 3.88 -0.82 -9.69
CA ARG A 65 4.18 0.17 -10.75
C ARG A 65 3.07 1.22 -10.86
N LYS A 66 1.82 0.78 -10.92
CA LYS A 66 0.67 1.69 -10.96
C LYS A 66 0.62 2.62 -9.74
N ALA A 67 0.94 2.12 -8.55
CA ALA A 67 1.00 2.94 -7.34
C ALA A 67 2.08 4.03 -7.44
N MET A 68 3.27 3.70 -7.96
CA MET A 68 4.34 4.67 -8.21
C MET A 68 3.91 5.75 -9.21
N ASP A 69 3.32 5.34 -10.35
CA ASP A 69 2.86 6.28 -11.38
C ASP A 69 1.82 7.27 -10.84
N ILE A 70 0.92 6.81 -9.95
CA ILE A 70 -0.05 7.67 -9.28
C ILE A 70 0.65 8.67 -8.35
N SER A 71 1.56 8.19 -7.50
CA SER A 71 2.34 9.07 -6.60
C SER A 71 3.10 10.15 -7.36
N GLU A 72 3.75 9.80 -8.48
CA GLU A 72 4.44 10.76 -9.34
C GLU A 72 3.49 11.84 -9.87
N ARG A 73 2.36 11.43 -10.46
CA ARG A 73 1.39 12.37 -11.02
C ARG A 73 0.81 13.33 -9.98
N GLU A 74 0.42 12.81 -8.81
CA GLU A 74 -0.14 13.66 -7.75
C GLU A 74 0.87 14.71 -7.28
N VAL A 75 2.15 14.35 -7.12
CA VAL A 75 3.19 15.30 -6.75
C VAL A 75 3.40 16.35 -7.85
N TYR A 76 3.48 15.95 -9.11
CA TYR A 76 3.59 16.89 -10.23
C TYR A 76 2.40 17.86 -10.32
N HIS A 77 1.17 17.41 -10.07
CA HIS A 77 -0.01 18.27 -10.07
C HIS A 77 -0.01 19.26 -8.90
N HIS A 78 0.51 18.87 -7.73
CA HIS A 78 0.60 19.75 -6.57
C HIS A 78 1.74 20.77 -6.65
N GLU A 79 2.84 20.48 -7.35
CA GLU A 79 3.96 21.42 -7.51
C GLU A 79 3.72 22.46 -8.61
N ASN A 80 2.83 22.17 -9.57
CA ASN A 80 2.56 23.02 -10.73
C ASN A 80 1.14 23.61 -10.75
N GLY A 81 0.39 23.46 -9.66
CA GLY A 81 -1.00 23.92 -9.49
C GLY A 81 -1.16 25.09 -8.55
#